data_AF-A0A7X7C6I2-F1
#
_entry.id   AF-A0A7X7C6I2-F1
#
_cell.length_a   1.000
_cell.length_b   1.000
_cell.length_c   1.000
_cell.angle_alpha   90.00
_cell.angle_beta   90.00
_cell.angle_gamma   90.00
#
_symmetry.space_group_name_H-M   'P 1'
#
loop_
_entity.id
_entity.type
_entity.pdbx_description
1 polymer ?
#
loop_
_entity_poly.entity_id
_entity_poly.type
_entity_poly.pdbx_seq_one_letter_code
_entity_poly.pdbx_strand_id
1 'polypeptide(L)'
;MEYYNLNKDLEYAYRLKEKHRESNLSAKFDTCESKLVDLINEFLNSRLEEFKVFGRLLFNWMKEIISSFSRIGVRRLSNGAIEGVNSRIKQS
;
A
#
# COMPACT_ATOMS: atom_id res chain seq x y z
N MET A 1 -1.84 30.97 -8.07
CA MET A 1 -2.66 29.80 -8.46
C MET A 1 -1.93 28.48 -8.19
N GLU A 2 -0.67 28.32 -8.61
CA GLU A 2 0.14 27.10 -8.32
C GLU A 2 0.26 26.74 -6.83
N TYR A 3 0.53 27.71 -5.94
CA TYR A 3 0.67 27.46 -4.50
C TYR A 3 -0.58 26.84 -3.84
N TYR A 4 -1.77 27.27 -4.29
CA TYR A 4 -3.04 26.74 -3.79
C TYR A 4 -3.29 25.30 -4.27
N ASN A 5 -2.88 24.98 -5.49
CA ASN A 5 -2.95 23.61 -6.02
C ASN A 5 -1.95 22.68 -5.31
N LEU A 6 -0.73 23.14 -5.05
CA LEU A 6 0.25 22.38 -4.27
C LEU A 6 -0.28 22.01 -2.88
N ASN A 7 -0.95 22.93 -2.19
CA ASN A 7 -1.55 22.64 -0.89
C ASN A 7 -2.65 21.56 -0.98
N LYS A 8 -3.51 21.64 -2.00
CA LYS A 8 -4.54 20.62 -2.26
C LYS A 8 -3.96 19.25 -2.64
N ASP A 9 -2.87 19.23 -3.39
CA ASP A 9 -2.18 17.99 -3.77
C ASP A 9 -1.50 17.34 -2.57
N LEU A 10 -0.87 18.13 -1.69
CA LEU A 10 -0.29 17.64 -0.45
C LEU A 10 -1.36 17.11 0.51
N GLU A 11 -2.49 17.81 0.66
CA GLU A 11 -3.60 17.34 1.49
C GLU A 11 -4.20 16.05 0.93
N TYR A 12 -4.47 16.01 -0.37
CA TYR A 12 -4.97 14.81 -1.04
C TYR A 12 -3.99 13.63 -0.87
N ALA A 13 -2.69 13.90 -1.08
CA ALA A 13 -1.64 12.90 -0.93
C ALA A 13 -1.59 12.34 0.49
N TYR A 14 -1.63 13.23 1.48
CA TYR A 14 -1.65 12.86 2.89
C TYR A 14 -2.87 11.99 3.22
N ARG A 15 -4.08 12.39 2.81
CA ARG A 15 -5.32 11.66 3.09
C ARG A 15 -5.29 10.24 2.50
N LEU A 16 -4.87 10.08 1.26
CA LEU A 16 -4.84 8.77 0.61
C LEU A 16 -3.77 7.85 1.24
N LYS A 17 -2.61 8.42 1.61
CA LYS A 17 -1.57 7.70 2.36
C LYS A 17 -2.07 7.25 3.74
N GLU A 18 -2.79 8.10 4.45
CA GLU A 18 -3.32 7.77 5.78
C GLU A 18 -4.42 6.69 5.68
N LYS A 19 -5.27 6.73 4.65
CA LYS A 19 -6.23 5.66 4.36
C LYS A 19 -5.54 4.32 4.10
N HIS A 20 -4.42 4.31 3.36
CA HIS A 20 -3.60 3.11 3.19
C HIS A 20 -3.06 2.59 4.53
N ARG A 21 -2.50 3.48 5.38
CA ARG A 21 -1.98 3.11 6.71
C ARG A 21 -3.06 2.48 7.59
N GLU A 22 -4.24 3.07 7.64
CA GLU A 22 -5.36 2.58 8.47
C GLU A 22 -5.93 1.26 7.96
N SER A 23 -6.04 1.12 6.63
CA SER A 23 -6.45 -0.13 5.99
C SER A 23 -5.46 -1.25 6.31
N ASN A 24 -4.16 -0.98 6.21
CA ASN A 24 -3.11 -1.94 6.52
C ASN A 24 -3.07 -2.33 8.01
N LEU A 25 -3.44 -1.41 8.92
CA LEU A 25 -3.50 -1.66 10.37
C LEU A 25 -4.75 -2.46 10.78
N SER A 26 -5.90 -2.20 10.14
CA SER A 26 -7.21 -2.71 10.56
C SER A 26 -7.74 -3.88 9.72
N ALA A 27 -7.15 -4.14 8.54
CA ALA A 27 -7.61 -5.20 7.66
C ALA A 27 -7.45 -6.59 8.30
N LYS A 28 -8.55 -7.34 8.29
CA LYS A 28 -8.58 -8.78 8.58
C LYS A 28 -8.43 -9.53 7.27
N PHE A 29 -7.90 -10.75 7.32
CA PHE A 29 -7.65 -11.60 6.14
C PHE A 29 -8.85 -11.64 5.18
N ASP A 30 -10.02 -11.91 5.73
CA ASP A 30 -11.34 -12.02 5.10
C ASP A 30 -11.84 -10.71 4.45
N THR A 31 -11.29 -9.56 4.80
CA THR A 31 -11.63 -8.24 4.20
C THR A 31 -10.47 -7.59 3.46
N CYS A 32 -9.28 -8.20 3.52
CA CYS A 32 -8.05 -7.57 3.07
C CYS A 32 -8.01 -7.43 1.56
N GLU A 33 -8.42 -8.47 0.83
CA GLU A 33 -8.38 -8.47 -0.64
C GLU A 33 -9.26 -7.36 -1.21
N SER A 34 -10.54 -7.31 -0.82
CA SER A 34 -11.46 -6.25 -1.26
C SER A 34 -10.93 -4.85 -0.94
N LYS A 35 -10.47 -4.63 0.30
CA LYS A 35 -9.93 -3.33 0.72
C LYS A 35 -8.67 -2.94 -0.04
N LEU A 36 -7.81 -3.91 -0.37
CA LEU A 36 -6.59 -3.68 -1.13
C LEU A 36 -6.91 -3.36 -2.58
N VAL A 37 -7.88 -4.04 -3.19
CA VAL A 37 -8.36 -3.76 -4.55
C VAL A 37 -8.96 -2.36 -4.65
N ASP A 38 -9.83 -1.98 -3.71
CA ASP A 38 -10.42 -0.63 -3.67
C ASP A 38 -9.33 0.45 -3.56
N LEU A 39 -8.35 0.22 -2.68
CA LEU A 39 -7.24 1.13 -2.46
C LEU A 39 -6.32 1.24 -3.69
N ILE A 40 -6.02 0.11 -4.36
CA ILE A 40 -5.27 0.10 -5.63
C ILE A 40 -6.02 0.93 -6.67
N ASN A 41 -7.33 0.76 -6.80
CA ASN A 41 -8.15 1.52 -7.74
C ASN A 41 -8.10 3.02 -7.43
N GLU A 42 -8.15 3.43 -6.17
CA GLU A 42 -8.01 4.84 -5.78
C GLU A 42 -6.63 5.42 -6.15
N PHE A 43 -5.55 4.66 -5.95
CA PHE A 43 -4.21 5.06 -6.35
C PHE A 43 -4.05 5.16 -7.88
N LEU A 44 -4.59 4.20 -8.63
CA LEU A 44 -4.52 4.18 -10.10
C LEU A 44 -5.35 5.31 -10.75
N ASN A 45 -6.46 5.72 -10.13
CA ASN A 45 -7.29 6.82 -10.60
C ASN A 45 -6.87 8.19 -10.04
N SER A 46 -5.78 8.24 -9.27
CA SER A 46 -5.25 9.48 -8.73
C SER A 46 -4.81 10.45 -9.83
N ARG A 47 -4.98 11.75 -9.59
CA ARG A 47 -4.42 12.79 -10.47
C ARG A 47 -2.89 12.93 -10.36
N LEU A 48 -2.30 12.42 -9.29
CA LEU A 48 -0.85 12.41 -9.06
C LEU A 48 -0.23 11.19 -9.72
N GLU A 49 0.76 11.38 -10.60
CA GLU A 49 1.37 10.28 -11.36
C GLU A 49 2.16 9.33 -10.46
N GLU A 50 2.81 9.85 -9.42
CA GLU A 50 3.52 9.09 -8.39
C GLU A 50 2.59 8.11 -7.68
N PHE A 51 1.33 8.50 -7.50
CA PHE A 51 0.32 7.64 -6.89
C PHE A 51 -0.15 6.55 -7.84
N LYS A 52 -0.21 6.81 -9.15
CA LYS A 52 -0.47 5.75 -10.13
C LYS A 52 0.68 4.75 -10.18
N VAL A 53 1.94 5.22 -10.11
CA VAL A 53 3.13 4.36 -9.98
C VAL A 53 3.00 3.48 -8.74
N PHE A 54 2.63 4.07 -7.60
CA PHE A 54 2.42 3.32 -6.37
C PHE A 54 1.25 2.32 -6.46
N GLY A 55 0.14 2.69 -7.11
CA GLY A 55 -0.98 1.78 -7.36
C GLY A 55 -0.57 0.57 -8.21
N ARG A 56 0.25 0.77 -9.26
CA ARG A 56 0.83 -0.31 -10.07
C ARG A 56 1.73 -1.23 -9.23
N LEU A 57 2.54 -0.65 -8.34
CA LEU A 57 3.36 -1.43 -7.40
C LEU A 57 2.49 -2.29 -6.49
N LEU A 58 1.46 -1.72 -5.85
CA LEU A 58 0.54 -2.48 -4.99
C LEU A 58 -0.17 -3.61 -5.75
N PHE A 59 -0.60 -3.35 -6.98
CA PHE A 59 -1.21 -4.36 -7.85
C PHE A 59 -0.25 -5.51 -8.16
N ASN A 60 0.99 -5.20 -8.51
CA ASN A 60 2.01 -6.22 -8.84
C ASN A 60 2.33 -7.14 -7.66
N TRP A 61 2.28 -6.62 -6.44
CA TRP A 61 2.57 -7.36 -5.20
C TRP A 61 1.31 -7.79 -4.43
N MET A 62 0.14 -7.70 -5.06
CA MET A 62 -1.15 -7.87 -4.37
C MET A 62 -1.27 -9.25 -3.72
N LYS A 63 -0.77 -10.30 -4.39
CA LYS A 63 -0.83 -11.68 -3.89
C LYS A 63 0.02 -11.86 -2.64
N GLU A 64 1.23 -11.33 -2.66
CA GLU A 64 2.20 -11.37 -1.56
C GLU A 64 1.69 -10.56 -0.37
N ILE A 65 1.09 -9.39 -0.65
CA ILE A 65 0.48 -8.54 0.36
C ILE A 65 -0.67 -9.29 1.04
N ILE A 66 -1.64 -9.84 0.29
CA ILE A 66 -2.77 -10.61 0.85
C ILE A 66 -2.25 -11.82 1.65
N SER A 67 -1.26 -12.54 1.12
CA SER A 67 -0.65 -13.67 1.82
C SER A 67 0.05 -13.26 3.13
N SER A 68 0.50 -12.01 3.27
CA SER A 68 1.07 -11.49 4.52
C SER A 68 0.02 -11.29 5.62
N PHE A 69 -1.26 -11.20 5.26
CA PHE A 69 -2.37 -11.17 6.22
C PHE A 69 -2.76 -12.57 6.73
N SER A 70 -2.34 -13.64 6.05
CA SER A 70 -2.45 -15.01 6.55
C SER A 70 -1.63 -15.16 7.83
N ARG A 71 -2.31 -15.46 8.94
CA ARG A 71 -1.68 -15.59 10.25
C ARG A 71 -1.07 -16.98 10.42
N ILE A 72 0.26 -17.06 10.58
CA ILE A 72 0.88 -18.17 11.33
C ILE A 72 0.91 -17.73 12.80
N GLY A 73 -0.17 -17.98 13.54
CA GLY A 73 -0.29 -17.63 14.97
C GLY A 73 -0.71 -16.17 15.25
N VAL A 74 -0.04 -15.49 16.20
CA VAL A 74 -0.40 -14.14 16.72
C VAL A 74 0.37 -13.01 16.04
N ARG A 75 1.36 -13.32 15.20
CA ARG A 75 2.19 -12.32 14.52
C ARG A 75 1.86 -12.30 13.04
N ARG A 76 1.47 -11.12 12.53
CA ARG A 76 1.57 -10.82 11.09
C ARG A 76 3.04 -11.05 10.71
N LEU A 77 3.32 -11.69 9.56
CA LEU A 77 4.68 -11.73 9.00
C LEU A 77 5.19 -10.29 8.98
N SER A 78 6.02 -9.94 9.97
CA SER A 78 6.42 -8.57 10.18
C SER A 78 7.34 -8.17 9.04
N ASN A 79 7.41 -6.86 8.76
CA ASN A 79 8.27 -6.31 7.73
C ASN A 79 9.73 -6.83 7.79
N GLY A 80 10.20 -7.34 8.94
CA GLY A 80 11.52 -7.97 9.07
C GLY A 80 11.72 -9.28 8.28
N ALA A 81 10.68 -10.08 8.04
CA ALA A 81 10.78 -11.27 7.19
C ALA A 81 10.93 -10.91 5.70
N ILE A 82 10.28 -9.81 5.28
CA ILE A 82 10.33 -9.27 3.92
C ILE A 82 11.63 -8.49 3.69
N GLU A 83 12.15 -7.78 4.70
CA GLU A 83 13.46 -7.13 4.66
C GLU A 83 14.60 -8.14 4.43
N GLY A 84 14.49 -9.36 4.98
CA GLY A 84 15.45 -10.44 4.72
C GLY A 84 15.43 -10.97 3.28
N VAL A 85 14.30 -10.91 2.59
CA VAL A 85 14.20 -11.23 1.16
C VAL A 85 14.74 -10.07 0.31
N ASN A 86 14.43 -8.83 0.70
CA ASN A 86 14.93 -7.61 0.03
C ASN A 86 16.46 -7.44 0.15
N SER A 87 17.10 -7.94 1.22
CA SER A 87 18.57 -7.94 1.32
C SER A 87 19.22 -8.98 0.40
N ARG A 88 18.56 -10.13 0.17
CA ARG A 88 19.07 -11.21 -0.68
C ARG A 88 19.01 -10.88 -2.18
N ILE A 89 18.05 -10.05 -2.60
CA ILE A 89 17.95 -9.54 -3.97
C ILE A 89 19.00 -8.45 -4.25
N LYS A 90 19.43 -7.69 -3.23
CA LYS A 90 20.47 -6.65 -3.37
C LYS A 90 21.90 -7.19 -3.50
N GLN A 91 22.13 -8.50 -3.38
CA GLN A 91 23.46 -9.12 -3.48
C GLN A 91 23.65 -10.00 -4.74
N SER A 92 22.77 -9.92 -5.74
CA SER A 92 22.95 -10.61 -7.03
C SER A 92 23.28 -9.64 -8.17
#